data_AF-A0A1V9FYB5-F1
#
_entry.id   AF-A0A1V9FYB5-F1
#
_cell.length_a   1.000
_cell.length_b   1.000
_cell.length_c   1.000
_cell.angle_alpha   90.00
_cell.angle_beta   90.00
_cell.angle_gamma   90.00
#
_symmetry.space_group_name_H-M   'P 1'
#
loop_
_entity.id
_entity.type
_entity.pdbx_description
1 polymer ?
#
loop_
_entity_poly.entity_id
_entity_poly.type
_entity_poly.pdbx_seq_one_letter_code
_entity_poly.pdbx_strand_id
1 'polypeptide(L)'
;MMKSIVKKANSFISFDLPLEKAYIAKQFASFHKKSMEHSPEWSTTATRQKLIAEYWYTHVIVHFAVLFALPALVIIMISGGFTHLPQYLASFFVAGLLSFLVLYVALYRHYFTSFYLPQVETVKEEYERKVVEQLEKCRQAQLSNFALSLVFYVFYKTSGINGLQCNDHFARLQMKLFGVDQGSLKKSLELILGKKKGLTERKQTEIRHRFEEAYAFFEELLFPQGALILKELESKFQH
;
A
#
# COMPACT_ATOMS: atom_id res chain seq x y z
N MET A 1 -33.29 -3.50 -10.25
CA MET A 1 -32.73 -2.58 -11.26
C MET A 1 -33.20 -1.13 -11.07
N MET A 2 -34.51 -0.87 -10.97
CA MET A 2 -35.04 0.51 -10.79
C MET A 2 -34.60 1.16 -9.46
N LYS A 3 -34.61 0.41 -8.35
CA LYS A 3 -34.17 0.90 -7.03
C LYS A 3 -32.70 1.35 -6.99
N SER A 4 -31.81 0.70 -7.75
CA SER A 4 -30.39 1.07 -7.81
C SER A 4 -30.14 2.31 -8.67
N ILE A 5 -30.97 2.55 -9.69
CA ILE A 5 -30.88 3.75 -10.53
C ILE A 5 -31.36 4.97 -9.75
N VAL A 6 -32.51 4.86 -9.06
CA VAL A 6 -33.04 5.93 -8.20
C VAL A 6 -32.08 6.28 -7.06
N LYS A 7 -31.47 5.26 -6.42
CA LYS A 7 -30.47 5.50 -5.37
C LYS A 7 -29.23 6.23 -5.90
N LYS A 8 -28.75 5.88 -7.11
CA LYS A 8 -27.62 6.55 -7.76
C LYS A 8 -27.94 7.99 -8.17
N ALA A 9 -29.14 8.22 -8.71
CA ALA A 9 -29.61 9.56 -9.07
C ALA A 9 -29.74 10.44 -7.82
N ASN A 10 -30.31 9.91 -6.74
CA ASN A 10 -30.40 10.63 -5.47
C ASN A 10 -29.02 10.96 -4.91
N SER A 11 -28.10 9.99 -4.84
CA SER A 11 -26.73 10.22 -4.35
C SER A 11 -25.92 11.19 -5.21
N PHE A 12 -26.28 11.33 -6.49
CA PHE A 12 -25.67 12.32 -7.37
C PHE A 12 -26.22 13.70 -7.07
N ILE A 13 -27.55 13.87 -6.97
CA ILE A 13 -28.22 15.15 -6.66
C ILE A 13 -27.82 15.69 -5.28
N SER A 14 -27.68 14.80 -4.28
CA SER A 14 -27.24 15.17 -2.93
C SER A 14 -25.72 15.34 -2.80
N PHE A 15 -24.97 15.01 -3.85
CA PHE A 15 -23.51 15.03 -3.87
C PHE A 15 -22.85 14.12 -2.82
N ASP A 16 -23.52 13.04 -2.41
CA ASP A 16 -23.04 12.13 -1.35
C ASP A 16 -22.00 11.13 -1.85
N LEU A 17 -22.15 10.64 -3.08
CA LEU A 17 -21.28 9.59 -3.65
C LEU A 17 -19.78 9.92 -3.60
N PRO A 18 -19.32 11.13 -4.02
CA PRO A 18 -17.89 11.46 -3.93
C PRO A 18 -17.40 11.59 -2.49
N LEU A 19 -18.29 11.67 -1.50
CA LEU A 19 -17.97 11.79 -0.08
C LEU A 19 -17.94 10.44 0.64
N GLU A 20 -18.32 9.33 0.00
CA GLU A 20 -18.32 8.02 0.64
C GLU A 20 -16.89 7.47 0.81
N LYS A 21 -16.49 7.18 2.05
CA LYS A 21 -15.15 6.64 2.38
C LYS A 21 -14.77 5.44 1.54
N ALA A 22 -15.69 4.50 1.36
CA ALA A 22 -15.45 3.28 0.57
C ALA A 22 -15.18 3.60 -0.91
N TYR A 23 -15.88 4.59 -1.45
CA TYR A 23 -15.67 5.06 -2.82
C TYR A 23 -14.31 5.74 -2.96
N ILE A 24 -13.97 6.64 -2.04
CA ILE A 24 -12.67 7.33 -1.98
C ILE A 24 -11.53 6.30 -1.85
N ALA A 25 -11.64 5.32 -0.95
CA ALA A 25 -10.65 4.28 -0.76
C ALA A 25 -10.42 3.43 -2.02
N LYS A 26 -11.50 3.08 -2.72
CA LYS A 26 -11.42 2.34 -3.98
C LYS A 26 -10.76 3.17 -5.09
N GLN A 27 -11.15 4.44 -5.23
CA GLN A 27 -10.51 5.33 -6.20
C GLN A 27 -9.03 5.54 -5.88
N PHE A 28 -8.68 5.76 -4.61
CA PHE A 28 -7.29 5.93 -4.16
C PHE A 28 -6.44 4.75 -4.58
N ALA A 29 -6.83 3.52 -4.22
CA ALA A 29 -6.08 2.32 -4.56
C ALA A 29 -5.97 2.12 -6.08
N SER A 30 -7.06 2.36 -6.82
CA SER A 30 -7.07 2.22 -8.27
C SER A 30 -6.16 3.24 -8.97
N PHE A 31 -6.22 4.51 -8.56
CA PHE A 31 -5.37 5.55 -9.13
C PHE A 31 -3.91 5.35 -8.76
N HIS A 32 -3.62 5.01 -7.51
CA HIS A 32 -2.25 4.76 -7.07
C HIS A 32 -1.62 3.63 -7.88
N LYS A 33 -2.32 2.49 -8.01
CA LYS A 33 -1.85 1.35 -8.79
C LYS A 33 -1.61 1.71 -10.26
N LYS A 34 -2.58 2.37 -10.92
CA LYS A 34 -2.47 2.76 -12.32
C LYS A 34 -1.32 3.77 -12.56
N SER A 35 -1.11 4.70 -11.63
CA SER A 35 -0.01 5.66 -11.72
C SER A 35 1.35 5.00 -11.53
N MET A 36 1.46 4.02 -10.63
CA MET A 36 2.70 3.25 -10.43
C MET A 36 3.12 2.46 -11.68
N GLU A 37 2.16 2.00 -12.50
CA GLU A 37 2.47 1.31 -13.77
C GLU A 37 3.25 2.19 -14.74
N HIS A 38 3.03 3.52 -14.69
CA HIS A 38 3.68 4.49 -15.58
C HIS A 38 4.83 5.24 -14.91
N SER A 39 4.80 5.34 -13.58
CA SER A 39 5.77 6.09 -12.77
C SER A 39 5.99 5.34 -11.46
N PRO A 40 7.00 4.44 -11.38
CA PRO A 40 7.23 3.59 -10.21
C PRO A 40 7.44 4.35 -8.89
N GLU A 41 7.91 5.59 -8.97
CA GLU A 41 8.16 6.47 -7.80
C GLU A 41 6.91 7.29 -7.41
N TRP A 42 5.74 6.99 -7.97
CA TRP A 42 4.51 7.72 -7.68
C TRP A 42 4.11 7.62 -6.21
N SER A 43 4.09 8.75 -5.51
CA SER A 43 3.78 8.79 -4.08
C SER A 43 2.29 8.76 -3.77
N THR A 44 1.97 8.33 -2.55
CA THR A 44 0.63 8.45 -1.95
C THR A 44 0.16 9.89 -1.87
N THR A 45 1.07 10.85 -1.62
CA THR A 45 0.80 12.29 -1.65
C THR A 45 0.41 12.79 -3.05
N ALA A 46 1.06 12.31 -4.10
CA ALA A 46 0.67 12.65 -5.48
C ALA A 46 -0.73 12.09 -5.82
N THR A 47 -1.04 10.88 -5.33
CA THR A 47 -2.38 10.29 -5.46
C THR A 47 -3.44 11.13 -4.74
N ARG A 48 -3.13 11.60 -3.54
CA ARG A 48 -3.98 12.51 -2.77
C ARG A 48 -4.29 13.79 -3.56
N GLN A 49 -3.26 14.43 -4.12
CA GLN A 49 -3.42 15.64 -4.93
C GLN A 49 -4.27 15.37 -6.17
N LYS A 50 -4.10 14.21 -6.81
CA LYS A 50 -4.92 13.81 -7.96
C LYS A 50 -6.40 13.65 -7.60
N LEU A 51 -6.71 13.05 -6.44
CA LEU A 51 -8.09 12.92 -5.94
C LEU A 51 -8.71 14.28 -5.59
N ILE A 52 -7.92 15.20 -5.03
CA ILE A 52 -8.36 16.58 -4.78
C ILE A 52 -8.69 17.27 -6.11
N ALA A 53 -7.84 17.11 -7.11
CA ALA A 53 -8.09 17.66 -8.45
C ALA A 53 -9.35 17.04 -9.08
N GLU A 54 -9.54 15.72 -8.97
CA GLU A 54 -10.71 15.01 -9.50
C GLU A 54 -12.01 15.50 -8.85
N TYR A 55 -11.99 15.79 -7.54
CA TYR A 55 -13.13 16.38 -6.85
C TYR A 55 -13.55 17.72 -7.47
N TRP A 56 -12.59 18.63 -7.67
CA TRP A 56 -12.89 19.97 -8.17
C TRP A 56 -13.20 20.02 -9.66
N TYR A 57 -12.40 19.33 -10.48
CA TYR A 57 -12.49 19.44 -11.93
C TYR A 57 -13.47 18.45 -12.57
N THR A 58 -13.75 17.33 -11.89
CA THR A 58 -14.70 16.35 -12.41
C THR A 58 -16.00 16.43 -11.62
N HIS A 59 -15.97 16.14 -10.31
CA HIS A 59 -17.21 15.98 -9.54
C HIS A 59 -18.00 17.28 -9.42
N VAL A 60 -17.36 18.38 -9.00
CA VAL A 60 -18.03 19.68 -8.83
C VAL A 60 -18.54 20.23 -10.17
N ILE A 61 -17.71 20.20 -11.22
CA ILE A 61 -18.09 20.72 -12.55
C ILE A 61 -19.24 19.91 -13.14
N VAL A 62 -19.16 18.58 -13.13
CA VAL A 62 -20.21 17.71 -13.69
C VAL A 62 -21.52 17.87 -12.91
N HIS A 63 -21.45 17.91 -11.57
CA HIS A 63 -22.63 18.09 -10.75
C HIS A 63 -23.31 19.44 -11.02
N PHE A 64 -22.53 20.53 -11.06
CA PHE A 64 -23.07 21.85 -11.39
C PHE A 64 -23.65 21.90 -12.81
N ALA A 65 -22.92 21.36 -13.80
CA ALA A 65 -23.37 21.35 -15.19
C ALA A 65 -24.70 20.59 -15.34
N VAL A 66 -24.86 19.44 -14.68
CA VAL A 66 -26.11 18.67 -14.73
C VAL A 66 -27.25 19.40 -14.02
N LEU A 67 -27.02 19.94 -12.81
CA LEU A 67 -28.05 20.66 -12.05
C LEU A 67 -28.50 21.94 -12.74
N PHE A 68 -27.61 22.63 -13.44
CA PHE A 68 -27.92 23.91 -14.08
C PHE A 68 -28.41 23.73 -15.53
N ALA A 69 -27.75 22.89 -16.32
CA ALA A 69 -28.06 22.74 -17.75
C ALA A 69 -29.33 21.94 -18.01
N LEU A 70 -29.66 20.93 -17.19
CA LEU A 70 -30.88 20.13 -17.42
C LEU A 70 -32.17 20.95 -17.25
N PRO A 71 -32.38 21.67 -16.13
CA PRO A 71 -33.57 22.52 -16.00
C PRO A 71 -33.61 23.62 -17.07
N ALA A 72 -32.46 24.21 -17.41
CA ALA A 72 -32.36 25.20 -18.47
C ALA A 72 -32.84 24.67 -19.82
N LEU A 73 -32.40 23.46 -20.20
CA LEU A 73 -32.82 22.79 -21.42
C LEU A 73 -34.33 22.58 -21.44
N VAL A 74 -34.92 22.13 -20.32
CA VAL A 74 -36.37 21.91 -20.19
C VAL A 74 -37.14 23.23 -20.38
N ILE A 75 -36.68 24.30 -19.74
CA ILE A 75 -37.31 25.63 -19.86
C ILE A 75 -37.28 26.10 -21.32
N ILE A 76 -36.11 26.00 -21.99
CA ILE A 76 -35.94 26.39 -23.40
C ILE A 76 -36.89 25.58 -24.31
N MET A 77 -37.02 24.28 -24.08
CA MET A 77 -37.91 23.41 -24.85
C MET A 77 -39.38 23.82 -24.70
N ILE A 78 -39.81 24.22 -23.50
CA ILE A 78 -41.20 24.63 -23.22
C ILE A 78 -41.48 26.04 -23.79
N SER A 79 -40.51 26.96 -23.75
CA SER A 79 -40.68 28.36 -24.14
C SER A 79 -40.64 28.63 -25.65
N GLY A 80 -40.89 27.62 -26.49
CA GLY A 80 -40.88 27.77 -27.96
C GLY A 80 -39.53 27.47 -28.63
N GLY A 81 -38.60 26.82 -27.93
CA GLY A 81 -37.33 26.33 -28.49
C GLY A 81 -36.22 27.39 -28.52
N PHE A 82 -35.23 27.17 -29.40
CA PHE A 82 -33.99 27.96 -29.43
C PHE A 82 -34.11 29.33 -30.13
N THR A 83 -35.29 29.71 -30.62
CA THR A 83 -35.53 30.96 -31.37
C THR A 83 -35.25 32.22 -30.54
N HIS A 84 -35.49 32.16 -29.22
CA HIS A 84 -35.23 33.27 -28.29
C HIS A 84 -33.92 33.13 -27.51
N LEU A 85 -33.10 32.11 -27.80
CA LEU A 85 -31.85 31.85 -27.07
C LEU A 85 -30.90 33.07 -27.00
N PRO A 86 -30.71 33.86 -28.08
CA PRO A 86 -29.82 35.03 -28.03
C PRO A 86 -30.29 36.09 -27.02
N GLN A 87 -31.60 36.20 -26.79
CA GLN A 87 -32.18 37.18 -25.85
C GLN A 87 -31.95 36.77 -24.38
N TYR A 88 -31.89 35.46 -24.11
CA TYR A 88 -31.75 34.93 -22.74
C TYR A 88 -30.31 34.58 -22.35
N LEU A 89 -29.36 34.58 -23.31
CA LEU A 89 -27.99 34.13 -23.08
C LEU A 89 -27.28 34.90 -21.95
N ALA A 90 -27.42 36.23 -21.93
CA ALA A 90 -26.80 37.06 -20.90
C ALA A 90 -27.37 36.76 -19.51
N SER A 91 -28.70 36.68 -19.40
CA SER A 91 -29.40 36.32 -18.16
C SER A 91 -29.02 34.91 -17.68
N PHE A 92 -28.89 33.96 -18.61
CA PHE A 92 -28.48 32.60 -18.32
C PHE A 92 -27.06 32.54 -17.76
N PHE A 93 -26.14 33.28 -18.37
CA PHE A 93 -24.75 33.37 -17.90
C PHE A 93 -24.66 33.98 -16.50
N VAL A 94 -25.36 35.10 -16.26
CA VAL A 94 -25.39 35.76 -14.94
C VAL A 94 -26.01 34.86 -13.88
N ALA A 95 -27.14 34.21 -14.18
CA ALA A 95 -27.77 33.26 -13.27
C ALA A 95 -26.87 32.04 -12.99
N GLY A 96 -26.15 31.54 -14.00
CA GLY A 96 -25.18 30.46 -13.85
C GLY A 96 -24.01 30.85 -12.95
N LEU A 97 -23.45 32.04 -13.14
CA LEU A 97 -22.34 32.53 -12.32
C LEU A 97 -22.77 32.70 -10.86
N LEU A 98 -23.92 33.33 -10.61
CA LEU A 98 -24.44 33.56 -9.27
C LEU A 98 -24.80 32.24 -8.57
N SER A 99 -25.47 31.33 -9.27
CA SER A 99 -25.80 30.01 -8.70
C SER A 99 -24.56 29.18 -8.41
N PHE A 100 -23.54 29.23 -9.27
CA PHE A 100 -22.26 28.57 -9.01
C PHE A 100 -21.58 29.13 -7.77
N LEU A 101 -21.53 30.46 -7.60
CA LEU A 101 -20.92 31.09 -6.43
C LEU A 101 -21.60 30.66 -5.13
N VAL A 102 -22.94 30.63 -5.12
CA VAL A 102 -23.71 30.19 -3.95
C VAL A 102 -23.45 28.71 -3.65
N LEU A 103 -23.54 27.83 -4.65
CA LEU A 103 -23.28 26.40 -4.48
C LEU A 103 -21.83 26.12 -4.10
N TYR A 104 -20.87 26.88 -4.63
CA TYR A 104 -19.47 26.76 -4.29
C TYR A 104 -19.24 27.04 -2.81
N VAL A 105 -19.75 28.14 -2.28
CA VAL A 105 -19.54 28.50 -0.87
C VAL A 105 -20.35 27.61 0.07
N ALA A 106 -21.64 27.40 -0.21
CA ALA A 106 -22.56 26.73 0.70
C ALA A 106 -22.43 25.20 0.68
N LEU A 107 -22.16 24.61 -0.47
CA LEU A 107 -22.14 23.16 -0.66
C LEU A 107 -20.73 22.64 -0.91
N TYR A 108 -20.13 22.98 -2.06
CA TYR A 108 -18.91 22.32 -2.52
C TYR A 108 -17.71 22.56 -1.63
N ARG A 109 -17.50 23.81 -1.20
CA ARG A 109 -16.42 24.19 -0.29
C ARG A 109 -16.63 23.59 1.09
N HIS A 110 -17.84 23.71 1.64
CA HIS A 110 -18.16 23.14 2.94
C HIS A 110 -17.93 21.62 2.96
N TYR A 111 -18.46 20.90 1.97
CA TYR A 111 -18.29 19.44 1.85
C TYR A 111 -16.84 19.03 1.59
N PHE A 112 -16.11 19.82 0.80
CA PHE A 112 -14.69 19.59 0.58
C PHE A 112 -13.91 19.65 1.89
N THR A 113 -14.07 20.75 2.65
CA THR A 113 -13.27 20.98 3.86
C THR A 113 -13.68 20.11 5.03
N SER A 114 -14.99 19.87 5.20
CA SER A 114 -15.52 19.21 6.38
C SER A 114 -15.60 17.68 6.25
N PHE A 115 -15.71 17.16 5.02
CA PHE A 115 -15.94 15.72 4.80
C PHE A 115 -14.93 15.09 3.85
N TYR A 116 -14.81 15.61 2.63
CA TYR A 116 -14.00 14.97 1.59
C TYR A 116 -12.51 14.95 1.96
N LEU A 117 -11.94 16.12 2.28
CA LEU A 117 -10.51 16.25 2.54
C LEU A 117 -10.07 15.42 3.77
N PRO A 118 -10.76 15.47 4.92
CA PRO A 118 -10.44 14.59 6.06
C PRO A 118 -10.51 13.09 5.69
N GLN A 119 -11.49 12.67 4.89
CA GLN A 119 -11.61 11.28 4.47
C GLN A 119 -10.50 10.86 3.52
N VAL A 120 -10.09 11.73 2.60
CA VAL A 120 -8.97 11.48 1.70
C VAL A 120 -7.67 11.31 2.49
N GLU A 121 -7.41 12.13 3.50
CA GLU A 121 -6.23 11.95 4.38
C GLU A 121 -6.33 10.66 5.20
N THR A 122 -7.51 10.36 5.77
CA THR A 122 -7.74 9.10 6.50
C THR A 122 -7.47 7.88 5.62
N VAL A 123 -7.98 7.88 4.38
CA VAL A 123 -7.78 6.80 3.41
C VAL A 123 -6.31 6.66 3.04
N LYS A 124 -5.59 7.78 2.87
CA LYS A 124 -4.16 7.78 2.60
C LYS A 124 -3.39 7.10 3.74
N GLU A 125 -3.66 7.50 4.99
CA GLU A 125 -3.01 6.92 6.17
C GLU A 125 -3.34 5.43 6.34
N GLU A 126 -4.59 5.03 6.12
CA GLU A 126 -5.00 3.62 6.15
C GLU A 126 -4.29 2.80 5.07
N TYR A 127 -4.11 3.36 3.88
CA TYR A 127 -3.39 2.72 2.79
C TYR A 127 -1.92 2.52 3.13
N GLU A 128 -1.23 3.57 3.60
CA GLU A 128 0.18 3.52 4.02
C GLU A 128 0.38 2.51 5.16
N ARG A 129 -0.49 2.54 6.16
CA ARG A 129 -0.46 1.59 7.28
C ARG A 129 -0.60 0.15 6.81
N LYS A 130 -1.54 -0.14 5.92
CA LYS A 130 -1.73 -1.49 5.36
C LYS A 130 -0.48 -1.99 4.63
N VAL A 131 0.21 -1.11 3.89
CA VAL A 131 1.46 -1.47 3.22
C VAL A 131 2.55 -1.81 4.24
N VAL A 132 2.71 -0.99 5.28
CA VAL A 132 3.68 -1.27 6.35
C VAL A 132 3.33 -2.56 7.10
N GLU A 133 2.07 -2.76 7.49
CA GLU A 133 1.62 -3.98 8.16
C GLU A 133 1.86 -5.24 7.31
N GLN A 134 1.69 -5.16 5.99
CA GLN A 134 2.00 -6.27 5.10
C GLN A 134 3.51 -6.56 5.07
N LEU A 135 4.35 -5.53 5.00
CA LEU A 135 5.80 -5.69 5.09
C LEU A 135 6.22 -6.27 6.44
N GLU A 136 5.59 -5.85 7.54
CA GLU A 136 5.85 -6.39 8.87
C GLU A 136 5.41 -7.85 9.00
N LYS A 137 4.24 -8.22 8.46
CA LYS A 137 3.79 -9.61 8.41
C LYS A 137 4.74 -10.48 7.61
N CYS A 138 5.20 -10.02 6.44
CA CYS A 138 6.22 -10.72 5.67
C CYS A 138 7.52 -10.89 6.46
N ARG A 139 7.98 -9.84 7.15
CA ARG A 139 9.17 -9.89 8.01
C ARG A 139 9.01 -10.84 9.20
N GLN A 140 7.84 -10.88 9.83
CA GLN A 140 7.54 -11.77 10.96
C GLN A 140 7.43 -13.25 10.54
N ALA A 141 6.95 -13.51 9.33
CA ALA A 141 6.89 -14.87 8.77
C ALA A 141 8.26 -15.39 8.30
N GLN A 142 9.21 -14.50 8.04
CA GLN A 142 10.56 -14.86 7.63
C GLN A 142 11.36 -15.38 8.83
N LEU A 143 12.14 -16.46 8.61
CA LEU A 143 13.12 -16.92 9.59
C LEU A 143 14.10 -15.80 9.96
N SER A 144 14.59 -15.83 11.19
CA SER A 144 15.63 -14.89 11.62
C SER A 144 16.90 -14.99 10.76
N ASN A 145 17.65 -13.89 10.66
CA ASN A 145 18.88 -13.83 9.83
C ASN A 145 19.88 -14.93 10.19
N PHE A 146 20.01 -15.25 11.47
CA PHE A 146 20.87 -16.33 11.93
C PHE A 146 20.33 -17.71 11.52
N ALA A 147 19.03 -17.96 11.68
CA ALA A 147 18.40 -19.19 11.22
C ALA A 147 18.50 -19.35 9.70
N LEU A 148 18.35 -18.28 8.92
CA LEU A 148 18.58 -18.29 7.47
C LEU A 148 20.03 -18.67 7.12
N SER A 149 21.01 -18.12 7.83
CA SER A 149 22.41 -18.51 7.64
C SER A 149 22.69 -19.95 8.06
N LEU A 150 22.01 -20.48 9.09
CA LEU A 150 22.07 -21.90 9.47
C LEU A 150 21.48 -22.80 8.38
N VAL A 151 20.30 -22.45 7.84
CA VAL A 151 19.67 -23.17 6.74
C VAL A 151 20.58 -23.17 5.51
N PHE A 152 21.15 -22.02 5.16
CA PHE A 152 22.12 -21.91 4.07
C PHE A 152 23.37 -22.76 4.32
N TYR A 153 23.92 -22.75 5.54
CA TYR A 153 25.05 -23.58 5.92
C TYR A 153 24.77 -25.07 5.71
N VAL A 154 23.60 -25.54 6.14
CA VAL A 154 23.18 -26.93 5.99
C VAL A 154 23.09 -27.31 4.52
N PHE A 155 22.36 -26.54 3.70
CA PHE A 155 22.25 -26.82 2.26
C PHE A 155 23.61 -26.80 1.56
N TYR A 156 24.50 -25.89 1.96
CA TYR A 156 25.85 -25.83 1.44
C TYR A 156 26.64 -27.09 1.80
N LYS A 157 26.56 -27.55 3.05
CA LYS A 157 27.22 -28.79 3.50
C LYS A 157 26.67 -30.04 2.80
N THR A 158 25.37 -30.11 2.55
CA THR A 158 24.74 -31.30 1.93
C THR A 158 24.88 -31.33 0.41
N SER A 159 25.07 -30.17 -0.23
CA SER A 159 25.27 -30.08 -1.69
C SER A 159 26.68 -30.49 -2.13
N GLY A 160 27.60 -30.80 -1.20
CA GLY A 160 28.97 -31.20 -1.53
C GLY A 160 29.82 -30.04 -2.07
N ILE A 161 29.30 -28.81 -2.07
CA ILE A 161 30.07 -27.62 -2.41
C ILE A 161 31.02 -27.37 -1.24
N ASN A 162 32.33 -27.40 -1.50
CA ASN A 162 33.35 -27.14 -0.49
C ASN A 162 33.80 -25.68 -0.56
N GLY A 163 33.91 -25.02 0.60
CA GLY A 163 34.49 -23.67 0.67
C GLY A 163 33.56 -22.54 1.11
N LEU A 164 32.54 -22.81 1.94
CA LEU A 164 31.77 -21.74 2.57
C LEU A 164 32.73 -20.90 3.43
N GLN A 165 32.87 -19.63 3.09
CA GLN A 165 33.75 -18.70 3.79
C GLN A 165 32.93 -17.58 4.41
N CYS A 166 33.44 -17.05 5.51
CA CYS A 166 32.90 -15.85 6.10
C CYS A 166 33.50 -14.61 5.42
N ASN A 167 32.99 -14.26 4.23
CA ASN A 167 33.44 -13.09 3.48
C ASN A 167 32.25 -12.32 2.89
N ASP A 168 32.52 -11.13 2.36
CA ASP A 168 31.49 -10.28 1.77
C ASP A 168 30.83 -10.91 0.53
N HIS A 169 31.51 -11.83 -0.14
CA HIS A 169 30.96 -12.55 -1.29
C HIS A 169 29.80 -13.46 -0.87
N PHE A 170 30.00 -14.34 0.12
CA PHE A 170 28.94 -15.25 0.60
C PHE A 170 27.81 -14.51 1.32
N ALA A 171 28.12 -13.44 2.04
CA ALA A 171 27.09 -12.58 2.63
C ALA A 171 26.22 -11.92 1.55
N ARG A 172 26.82 -11.46 0.44
CA ARG A 172 26.11 -10.90 -0.70
C ARG A 172 25.27 -11.95 -1.43
N LEU A 173 25.74 -13.19 -1.53
CA LEU A 173 24.95 -14.30 -2.10
C LEU A 173 23.72 -14.58 -1.25
N GLN A 174 23.86 -14.67 0.07
CA GLN A 174 22.71 -14.84 0.97
C GLN A 174 21.76 -13.65 0.94
N MET A 175 22.27 -12.41 0.85
CA MET A 175 21.43 -11.22 0.67
C MET A 175 20.59 -11.33 -0.62
N LYS A 176 21.18 -11.80 -1.72
CA LYS A 176 20.44 -12.03 -2.97
C LYS A 176 19.37 -13.12 -2.85
N LEU A 177 19.60 -14.15 -2.03
CA LEU A 177 18.65 -15.25 -1.82
C LEU A 177 17.52 -14.87 -0.86
N PHE A 178 17.82 -14.11 0.20
CA PHE A 178 16.88 -13.88 1.30
C PHE A 178 16.37 -12.45 1.40
N GLY A 179 16.93 -11.49 0.65
CA GLY A 179 16.55 -10.08 0.69
C GLY A 179 16.91 -9.36 2.00
N VAL A 180 17.86 -9.90 2.77
CA VAL A 180 18.25 -9.40 4.10
C VAL A 180 19.57 -8.62 4.05
N ASP A 181 19.75 -7.65 4.94
CA ASP A 181 21.00 -6.89 5.09
C ASP A 181 22.28 -7.76 5.09
N GLN A 182 23.22 -7.42 4.21
CA GLN A 182 24.49 -8.12 4.05
C GLN A 182 25.31 -8.13 5.34
N GLY A 183 25.31 -7.02 6.09
CA GLY A 183 26.08 -6.89 7.33
C GLY A 183 25.59 -7.86 8.40
N SER A 184 24.27 -8.01 8.55
CA SER A 184 23.67 -8.97 9.48
C SER A 184 23.95 -10.43 9.09
N LEU A 185 23.92 -10.76 7.80
CA LEU A 185 24.23 -12.11 7.31
C LEU A 185 25.71 -12.45 7.50
N LYS A 186 26.60 -11.49 7.25
CA LYS A 186 28.04 -11.64 7.50
C LYS A 186 28.31 -11.95 8.97
N LYS A 187 27.76 -11.17 9.90
CA LYS A 187 27.88 -11.43 11.35
C LYS A 187 27.36 -12.81 11.75
N SER A 188 26.28 -13.26 11.11
CA SER A 188 25.70 -14.59 11.35
C SER A 188 26.65 -15.70 10.86
N LEU A 189 27.25 -15.55 9.68
CA LEU A 189 28.30 -16.44 9.18
C LEU A 189 29.56 -16.43 10.04
N GLU A 190 29.97 -15.26 10.55
CA GLU A 190 31.12 -15.14 11.47
C GLU A 190 30.89 -15.95 12.73
N LEU A 191 29.66 -15.93 13.27
CA LEU A 191 29.29 -16.73 14.43
C LEU A 191 29.25 -18.23 14.14
N ILE A 192 28.77 -18.63 12.95
CA ILE A 192 28.68 -20.04 12.54
C ILE A 192 30.06 -20.64 12.26
N LEU A 193 30.92 -19.92 11.54
CA LEU A 193 32.22 -20.40 11.05
C LEU A 193 33.42 -19.99 11.90
N GLY A 194 33.29 -18.92 12.69
CA GLY A 194 34.38 -18.31 13.45
C GLY A 194 34.58 -18.90 14.85
N LYS A 195 35.57 -18.35 15.57
CA LYS A 195 35.88 -18.75 16.96
C LYS A 195 34.84 -18.17 17.91
N LYS A 196 34.18 -19.05 18.65
CA LYS A 196 33.17 -18.70 19.66
C LYS A 196 33.90 -18.38 20.95
N LYS A 197 33.89 -17.12 21.38
CA LYS A 197 34.53 -16.69 22.63
C LYS A 197 33.51 -15.98 23.51
N GLY A 198 33.37 -16.46 24.74
CA GLY A 198 32.70 -15.75 25.84
C GLY A 198 31.30 -15.23 25.50
N LEU A 199 30.44 -16.09 24.93
CA LEU A 199 29.04 -15.72 24.72
C LEU A 199 28.35 -15.52 26.06
N THR A 200 27.63 -14.42 26.22
CA THR A 200 26.79 -14.20 27.40
C THR A 200 25.63 -15.20 27.42
N GLU A 201 25.13 -15.54 28.61
CA GLU A 201 23.99 -16.46 28.76
C GLU A 201 22.76 -16.04 27.94
N ARG A 202 22.50 -14.72 27.90
CA ARG A 202 21.43 -14.15 27.06
C ARG A 202 21.64 -14.48 25.57
N LYS A 203 22.86 -14.33 25.07
CA LYS A 203 23.20 -14.58 23.67
C LYS A 203 23.19 -16.08 23.34
N GLN A 204 23.59 -16.93 24.28
CA GLN A 204 23.46 -18.39 24.15
C GLN A 204 21.99 -18.80 24.04
N THR A 205 21.12 -18.23 24.90
CA THR A 205 19.68 -18.49 24.87
C THR A 205 19.06 -18.04 23.54
N GLU A 206 19.45 -16.85 23.06
CA GLU A 206 19.01 -16.38 21.74
C GLU A 206 19.47 -17.33 20.64
N ILE A 207 20.76 -17.70 20.59
CA ILE A 207 21.28 -18.62 19.57
C ILE A 207 20.53 -19.94 19.59
N ARG A 208 20.26 -20.53 20.76
CA ARG A 208 19.49 -21.77 20.88
C ARG A 208 18.10 -21.66 20.26
N HIS A 209 17.37 -20.57 20.55
CA HIS A 209 16.08 -20.31 19.90
C HIS A 209 16.20 -20.23 18.37
N ARG A 210 17.29 -19.66 17.84
CA ARG A 210 17.52 -19.60 16.38
C ARG A 210 17.86 -20.97 15.77
N PHE A 211 18.48 -21.86 16.55
CA PHE A 211 18.64 -23.26 16.17
C PHE A 211 17.29 -23.98 16.14
N GLU A 212 16.43 -23.77 17.15
CA GLU A 212 15.06 -24.30 17.19
C GLU A 212 14.24 -23.88 15.97
N GLU A 213 14.31 -22.60 15.56
CA GLU A 213 13.72 -22.11 14.31
C GLU A 213 14.21 -22.88 13.08
N ALA A 214 15.52 -23.12 12.98
CA ALA A 214 16.12 -23.85 11.85
C ALA A 214 15.78 -25.35 11.87
N TYR A 215 15.66 -25.96 13.05
CA TYR A 215 15.20 -27.34 13.19
C TYR A 215 13.76 -27.48 12.68
N ALA A 216 12.85 -26.61 13.14
CA ALA A 216 11.46 -26.62 12.70
C ALA A 216 11.36 -26.52 11.16
N PHE A 217 12.15 -25.65 10.53
CA PHE A 217 12.21 -25.55 9.07
C PHE A 217 12.61 -26.87 8.38
N PHE A 218 13.64 -27.56 8.87
CA PHE A 218 14.07 -28.84 8.26
C PHE A 218 13.14 -30.01 8.58
N GLU A 219 12.46 -29.97 9.73
CA GLU A 219 11.39 -30.92 10.06
C GLU A 219 10.21 -30.77 9.10
N GLU A 220 9.75 -29.53 8.86
CA GLU A 220 8.71 -29.24 7.86
C GLU A 220 9.13 -29.64 6.44
N LEU A 221 10.41 -29.47 6.10
CA LEU A 221 10.98 -29.89 4.82
C LEU A 221 11.16 -31.42 4.70
N LEU A 222 10.92 -32.18 5.79
CA LEU A 222 11.20 -33.62 5.88
C LEU A 222 12.65 -33.96 5.52
N PHE A 223 13.61 -33.14 5.96
CA PHE A 223 15.04 -33.27 5.65
C PHE A 223 15.88 -33.62 6.89
N PRO A 224 15.90 -34.89 7.32
CA PRO A 224 16.53 -35.30 8.58
C PRO A 224 18.06 -35.11 8.59
N GLN A 225 18.72 -35.19 7.43
CA GLN A 225 20.16 -34.92 7.34
C GLN A 225 20.49 -33.48 7.75
N GLY A 226 19.59 -32.54 7.48
CA GLY A 226 19.77 -31.14 7.87
C GLY A 226 19.78 -30.96 9.38
N ALA A 227 18.86 -31.63 10.08
CA ALA A 227 18.81 -31.62 11.54
C ALA A 227 20.08 -32.24 12.17
N LEU A 228 20.67 -33.28 11.56
CA LEU A 228 21.92 -33.87 12.05
C LEU A 228 23.10 -32.89 11.95
N ILE A 229 23.21 -32.16 10.84
CA ILE A 229 24.26 -31.15 10.64
C ILE A 229 24.08 -29.99 11.62
N LEU A 230 22.84 -29.56 11.86
CA LEU A 230 22.56 -28.53 12.86
C LEU A 230 22.95 -28.97 14.27
N LYS A 231 22.66 -30.22 14.67
CA LYS A 231 23.06 -30.75 15.99
C LYS A 231 24.57 -30.76 16.18
N GLU A 232 25.32 -31.18 15.15
CA GLU A 232 26.79 -31.12 15.19
C GLU A 232 27.29 -29.67 15.35
N LEU A 233 26.67 -28.73 14.64
CA LEU A 233 27.03 -27.32 14.72
C LEU A 233 26.64 -26.67 16.06
N GLU A 234 25.48 -27.02 16.61
CA GLU A 234 24.94 -26.52 17.87
C GLU A 234 25.82 -26.95 19.05
N SER A 235 26.31 -28.20 19.06
CA SER A 235 27.22 -28.71 20.10
C SER A 235 28.44 -27.82 20.29
N LYS A 236 28.93 -27.21 19.20
CA LYS A 236 30.07 -26.29 19.21
C LYS A 236 29.73 -24.94 19.89
N PHE A 237 28.48 -24.64 20.21
CA PHE A 237 28.05 -23.43 20.94
C PHE A 237 27.83 -23.66 22.44
N GLN A 238 27.87 -24.92 22.89
CA GLN A 238 27.66 -25.33 24.29
C GLN A 238 28.98 -25.45 25.09
N HIS A 239 30.13 -25.25 24.43
CA HIS A 239 31.49 -25.27 24.97
C HIS A 239 32.20 -23.94 24.70
#